data_AF-A0A950S9Q7-F1
#
_entry.id   AF-A0A950S9Q7-F1
#
_cell.length_a   1.000
_cell.length_b   1.000
_cell.length_c   1.000
_cell.angle_alpha   90.00
_cell.angle_beta   90.00
_cell.angle_gamma   90.00
#
_symmetry.space_group_name_H-M   'P 1'
#
loop_
_entity.id
_entity.type
_entity.pdbx_description
1 polymer ?
#
loop_
_entity_poly.entity_id
_entity_poly.type
_entity_poly.pdbx_seq_one_letter_code
_entity_poly.pdbx_strand_id
1 'polypeptide(L)'
;MDLSDVNGDEVGTVDQVYDVSGGGDRRGPTGRRARPTDPGARPLHTASAVATSPLVIALLGRLALLAQALDLLSSLRMVLEHGINAELNPLLRVILVSAGPVGVAIVKLGLAAFVVSVLQHLAYVGRPRLARNSLLIAVNVGVIGALSNGCLKTFAPF
;
A
#
# COMPACT_ATOMS: atom_id res chain seq x y z
N MET A 1 -45.01 5.72 33.00
CA MET A 1 -44.65 6.56 31.85
C MET A 1 -43.87 5.66 30.92
N ASP A 2 -44.60 5.07 29.97
CA ASP A 2 -44.12 4.14 28.95
C ASP A 2 -43.46 4.91 27.81
N LEU A 3 -42.31 4.42 27.33
CA LEU A 3 -41.58 4.92 26.16
C LEU A 3 -41.32 3.77 25.17
N SER A 4 -42.37 3.02 24.86
CA SER A 4 -42.39 2.04 23.79
C SER A 4 -43.41 2.50 22.74
N ASP A 5 -42.95 3.31 21.78
CA ASP A 5 -43.56 3.47 20.44
C ASP A 5 -42.81 4.58 19.68
N VAL A 6 -41.76 4.21 18.94
CA VAL A 6 -41.36 4.95 17.74
C VAL A 6 -40.96 3.90 16.70
N ASN A 7 -41.98 3.33 16.08
CA ASN A 7 -41.87 2.68 14.78
C ASN A 7 -42.02 3.78 13.72
N GLY A 8 -41.02 3.95 12.87
CA GLY A 8 -40.94 5.00 11.87
C GLY A 8 -40.27 4.47 10.62
N ASP A 9 -41.10 3.82 9.81
CA ASP A 9 -40.82 3.26 8.51
C ASP A 9 -40.33 4.30 7.48
N GLU A 10 -39.52 3.79 6.56
CA GLU A 10 -39.44 4.13 5.14
C GLU A 10 -38.70 5.39 4.63
N VAL A 11 -38.23 5.19 3.40
CA VAL A 11 -37.90 6.13 2.32
C VAL A 11 -36.46 6.63 2.23
N GLY A 12 -35.71 6.06 1.27
CA GLY A 12 -34.58 6.78 0.68
C GLY A 12 -33.57 6.00 -0.15
N THR A 13 -33.97 5.04 -1.00
CA THR A 13 -33.09 4.50 -2.05
C THR A 13 -32.87 5.57 -3.11
N VAL A 14 -31.73 6.26 -3.05
CA VAL A 14 -31.34 7.23 -4.07
C VAL A 14 -30.55 6.50 -5.16
N ASP A 15 -31.29 5.88 -6.08
CA ASP A 15 -30.82 5.60 -7.44
C ASP A 15 -30.84 6.92 -8.21
N GLN A 16 -29.67 7.55 -8.39
CA GLN A 16 -29.54 8.70 -9.29
C GLN A 16 -28.67 8.32 -10.49
N VAL A 17 -29.33 7.66 -11.44
CA VAL A 17 -28.88 7.47 -12.81
C VAL A 17 -28.99 8.82 -13.53
N TYR A 18 -27.86 9.44 -13.83
CA TYR A 18 -27.84 10.57 -14.77
C TYR A 18 -27.74 10.01 -16.20
N ASP A 19 -28.91 9.88 -16.83
CA ASP A 19 -29.08 9.69 -18.26
C ASP A 19 -28.91 11.05 -18.95
N VAL A 20 -27.73 11.31 -19.51
CA VAL A 20 -27.48 12.46 -20.38
C VAL A 20 -27.78 12.05 -21.81
N SER A 21 -29.06 12.10 -22.14
CA SER A 21 -29.59 12.08 -23.51
C SER A 21 -29.17 13.35 -24.26
N GLY A 22 -28.02 13.29 -24.93
CA GLY A 22 -27.56 14.28 -25.90
C GLY A 22 -27.76 13.75 -27.32
N GLY A 23 -28.96 13.94 -27.87
CA GLY A 23 -29.29 13.62 -29.26
C GLY A 23 -28.44 14.42 -30.24
N GLY A 24 -27.84 13.70 -31.19
CA GLY A 24 -27.05 14.26 -32.28
C GLY A 24 -27.02 13.30 -33.46
N ASP A 25 -28.13 13.29 -34.21
CA ASP A 25 -28.32 12.55 -35.45
C ASP A 25 -27.38 13.08 -36.56
N ARG A 26 -26.48 12.23 -37.07
CA ARG A 26 -25.80 12.40 -38.36
C ARG A 26 -25.61 11.06 -39.05
N ARG A 27 -26.71 10.52 -39.57
CA ARG A 27 -26.67 9.52 -40.64
C ARG A 27 -26.09 10.15 -41.92
N GLY A 28 -24.91 9.69 -42.31
CA GLY A 28 -24.39 9.79 -43.67
C GLY A 28 -24.23 8.36 -44.24
N PRO A 29 -24.75 8.05 -45.44
CA PRO A 29 -24.71 6.70 -46.00
C PRO A 29 -23.45 6.43 -46.84
N THR A 30 -23.10 5.15 -46.94
CA THR A 30 -22.33 4.50 -48.01
C THR A 30 -20.85 4.90 -48.20
N GLY A 31 -19.99 4.11 -47.55
CA GLY A 31 -18.55 4.04 -47.83
C GLY A 31 -17.97 2.70 -47.40
N ARG A 32 -18.61 1.60 -47.79
CA ARG A 32 -18.17 0.22 -47.58
C ARG A 32 -16.89 -0.04 -48.38
N ARG A 33 -15.74 0.44 -47.90
CA ARG A 33 -14.43 -0.13 -48.28
C ARG A 33 -14.24 -1.40 -47.45
N ALA A 34 -14.41 -2.53 -48.12
CA ALA A 34 -13.94 -3.83 -47.64
C ALA A 34 -12.45 -3.69 -47.29
N ARG A 35 -12.16 -3.66 -45.98
CA ARG A 35 -10.80 -3.77 -45.48
C ARG A 35 -10.39 -5.24 -45.62
N PRO A 36 -9.20 -5.53 -46.18
CA PRO A 36 -8.73 -6.89 -46.36
C PRO A 36 -8.79 -7.64 -45.03
N THR A 37 -9.51 -8.77 -45.03
CA THR A 37 -9.37 -9.81 -44.02
C THR A 37 -7.95 -10.34 -44.14
N ASP A 38 -7.05 -9.81 -43.31
CA ASP A 38 -5.69 -10.26 -43.18
C ASP A 38 -5.73 -11.60 -42.40
N PRO A 39 -5.54 -12.77 -43.04
CA PRO A 39 -5.63 -14.07 -42.37
C PRO A 39 -4.40 -14.34 -41.47
N GLY A 40 -3.50 -13.37 -41.37
CA GLY A 40 -2.18 -13.50 -40.74
C GLY A 40 -2.02 -12.73 -39.44
N ALA A 41 -3.09 -12.19 -38.84
CA ALA A 41 -3.02 -11.58 -37.51
C ALA A 41 -2.78 -12.66 -36.44
N ARG A 42 -1.53 -13.15 -36.39
CA ARG A 42 -1.01 -13.95 -35.29
C ARG A 42 -1.34 -13.19 -34.00
N PRO A 43 -1.96 -13.83 -33.00
CA PRO A 43 -2.22 -13.19 -31.73
C PRO A 43 -0.88 -12.68 -31.20
N LEU A 44 -0.71 -11.35 -31.21
CA LEU A 44 0.40 -10.68 -30.56
C LEU A 44 0.38 -11.19 -29.13
N HIS A 45 1.41 -11.96 -28.79
CA HIS A 45 1.71 -12.49 -27.48
C HIS A 45 1.09 -11.59 -26.42
N THR A 46 -0.04 -12.01 -25.87
CA THR A 46 -0.55 -11.49 -24.60
C THR A 46 0.61 -11.63 -23.64
N ALA A 47 1.31 -10.52 -23.42
CA ALA A 47 2.40 -10.41 -22.47
C ALA A 47 1.89 -11.09 -21.22
N SER A 48 2.50 -12.24 -20.88
CA SER A 48 2.16 -13.00 -19.69
C SER A 48 2.15 -12.01 -18.55
N ALA A 49 0.97 -11.55 -18.17
CA ALA A 49 0.77 -10.77 -16.99
C ALA A 49 1.19 -11.73 -15.90
N VAL A 50 2.43 -11.62 -15.43
CA VAL A 50 2.98 -12.44 -14.35
C VAL A 50 1.96 -12.31 -13.24
N ALA A 51 1.11 -13.34 -13.11
CA ALA A 51 -0.03 -13.33 -12.24
C ALA A 51 0.56 -13.13 -10.86
N THR A 52 0.33 -11.96 -10.29
CA THR A 52 0.92 -11.62 -9.00
C THR A 52 0.15 -12.45 -8.00
N SER A 53 0.71 -13.61 -7.66
CA SER A 53 0.05 -14.59 -6.80
C SER A 53 -0.24 -13.95 -5.43
N PRO A 54 -1.42 -14.19 -4.84
CA PRO A 54 -1.74 -13.69 -3.50
C PRO A 54 -0.70 -14.13 -2.46
N LEU A 55 -0.07 -15.29 -2.67
CA LEU A 55 1.03 -15.77 -1.83
C LEU A 55 2.25 -14.84 -1.90
N VAL A 56 2.59 -14.30 -3.08
CA VAL A 56 3.72 -13.36 -3.25
C VAL A 56 3.46 -12.05 -2.51
N ILE A 57 2.22 -11.53 -2.57
CA ILE A 57 1.83 -10.33 -1.82
C ILE A 57 1.92 -10.56 -0.31
N ALA A 58 1.43 -11.71 0.17
CA ALA A 58 1.50 -12.06 1.58
C ALA A 58 2.96 -12.18 2.08
N LEU A 59 3.84 -12.83 1.30
CA LEU A 59 5.26 -12.93 1.60
C LEU A 59 5.94 -11.57 1.60
N LEU A 60 5.66 -10.72 0.61
CA LEU A 60 6.20 -9.35 0.54
C LEU A 60 5.74 -8.51 1.73
N GLY A 61 4.49 -8.66 2.19
CA GLY A 61 4.00 -8.01 3.40
C GLY A 61 4.78 -8.43 4.65
N ARG A 62 5.01 -9.73 4.83
CA ARG A 62 5.82 -10.24 5.96
C ARG A 62 7.26 -9.75 5.89
N LEU A 63 7.84 -9.74 4.69
CA LEU A 63 9.20 -9.24 4.47
C LEU A 63 9.31 -7.73 4.75
N ALA A 64 8.29 -6.95 4.37
CA ALA A 64 8.23 -5.52 4.66
C ALA A 64 8.18 -5.28 6.17
N LEU A 65 7.35 -6.02 6.90
CA LEU A 65 7.28 -5.91 8.37
C LEU A 65 8.61 -6.29 9.03
N LEU A 66 9.26 -7.37 8.57
CA LEU A 66 10.55 -7.77 9.09
C LEU A 66 11.62 -6.69 8.84
N ALA A 67 11.67 -6.11 7.63
CA ALA A 67 12.60 -5.04 7.30
C ALA A 67 12.36 -3.79 8.17
N GLN A 68 11.10 -3.42 8.41
CA GLN A 68 10.74 -2.29 9.28
C GLN A 68 11.07 -2.57 10.76
N ALA A 69 10.93 -3.81 11.22
CA ALA A 69 11.32 -4.20 12.57
C ALA A 69 12.85 -4.16 12.77
N LEU A 70 13.62 -4.57 11.75
CA LEU A 70 15.09 -4.46 11.75
C LEU A 70 15.54 -3.00 11.78
N ASP A 71 14.89 -2.12 11.01
CA ASP A 71 15.15 -0.68 11.07
C ASP A 71 14.86 -0.10 12.45
N LEU A 72 13.73 -0.47 13.07
CA LEU A 72 13.42 -0.07 14.43
C LEU A 72 14.51 -0.52 15.41
N LEU A 73 14.92 -1.78 15.37
CA LEU A 73 15.96 -2.30 16.26
C LEU A 73 17.29 -1.56 16.08
N SER A 74 17.65 -1.27 14.83
CA SER A 74 18.82 -0.49 14.45
C SER A 74 18.75 0.93 15.03
N SER A 75 17.61 1.62 14.87
CA SER A 75 17.39 2.96 15.44
C SER A 75 17.44 2.95 16.97
N LEU A 76 16.86 1.94 17.62
CA LEU A 76 16.88 1.84 19.08
C LEU A 76 18.30 1.65 19.60
N ARG A 77 19.08 0.82 18.91
CA ARG A 77 20.49 0.62 19.22
C ARG A 77 21.29 1.92 19.09
N MET A 78 21.07 2.67 18.01
CA MET A 78 21.71 3.97 17.81
C MET A 78 21.40 4.94 18.96
N VAL A 79 20.13 5.04 19.37
CA VAL A 79 19.70 5.86 20.53
C VAL A 79 20.39 5.42 21.82
N LEU A 80 20.49 4.11 22.05
CA LEU A 80 21.11 3.58 23.27
C LEU A 80 22.63 3.80 23.30
N GLU A 81 23.31 3.72 22.15
CA GLU A 81 24.77 3.90 22.06
C GLU A 81 25.20 5.37 21.96
N HIS A 82 24.48 6.21 21.20
CA HIS A 82 24.88 7.59 20.89
C HIS A 82 24.02 8.64 21.61
N GLY A 83 22.98 8.21 22.31
CA GLY A 83 22.03 9.08 23.01
C GLY A 83 21.01 9.76 22.09
N ILE A 84 19.98 10.34 22.71
CA ILE A 84 18.85 10.99 22.04
C ILE A 84 19.22 12.22 21.19
N ASN A 85 20.44 12.73 21.35
CA ASN A 85 20.95 13.89 20.61
C ASN A 85 21.38 13.53 19.18
N ALA A 86 21.61 12.26 18.89
CA ALA A 86 21.91 11.78 17.54
C ALA A 86 20.65 11.68 16.65
N GLU A 87 19.45 11.68 17.23
CA GLU A 87 18.20 11.53 16.48
C GLU A 87 17.84 12.84 15.76
N LEU A 88 17.97 12.86 14.43
CA LEU A 88 17.57 14.01 13.60
C LEU A 88 16.04 14.14 13.41
N ASN A 89 15.27 13.13 13.82
CA ASN A 89 13.82 13.13 13.66
C ASN A 89 13.12 13.73 14.90
N PRO A 90 12.58 14.96 14.82
CA PRO A 90 11.98 15.64 15.98
C PRO A 90 10.76 14.90 16.54
N LEU A 91 9.99 14.21 15.69
CA LEU A 91 8.84 13.42 16.13
C LEU A 91 9.28 12.20 16.96
N LEU A 92 10.32 11.48 16.52
CA LEU A 92 10.86 10.37 17.31
C LEU A 92 11.35 10.86 18.66
N ARG A 93 12.01 12.02 18.70
CA ARG A 93 12.50 12.63 19.93
C ARG A 93 11.36 12.91 20.92
N VAL A 94 10.25 13.48 20.47
CA VAL A 94 9.06 13.75 21.30
C VAL A 94 8.46 12.45 21.83
N ILE A 95 8.33 11.42 20.98
CA ILE A 95 7.78 10.13 21.40
C ILE A 95 8.71 9.42 22.38
N LEU A 96 10.02 9.47 22.14
CA LEU A 96 11.02 8.85 22.99
C LEU A 96 11.08 9.49 24.38
N VAL A 97 10.91 10.81 24.47
CA VAL A 97 10.85 11.54 25.75
C VAL A 97 9.53 11.26 26.48
N SER A 98 8.40 11.19 25.77
CA SER A 98 7.07 11.06 26.40
C SER A 98 6.69 9.62 26.75
N ALA A 99 7.04 8.65 25.90
CA ALA A 99 6.61 7.26 25.99
C ALA A 99 7.78 6.25 26.03
N GLY A 100 9.03 6.74 26.02
CA GLY A 100 10.22 5.91 26.07
C GLY A 100 10.48 5.10 24.79
N PRO A 101 11.52 4.24 24.81
CA PRO A 101 11.90 3.40 23.68
C PRO A 101 10.78 2.46 23.21
N VAL A 102 9.98 1.96 24.17
CA VAL A 102 8.83 1.08 23.90
C VAL A 102 7.73 1.82 23.14
N GLY A 103 7.45 3.09 23.49
CA GLY A 103 6.48 3.91 22.77
C GLY A 103 6.86 4.12 21.30
N VAL A 104 8.15 4.39 21.02
CA VAL A 104 8.66 4.50 19.65
C VAL A 104 8.46 3.19 18.89
N ALA A 105 8.75 2.06 19.53
CA ALA A 105 8.57 0.74 18.94
C ALA A 105 7.11 0.46 18.56
N ILE A 106 6.17 0.73 19.47
CA ILE A 106 4.73 0.53 19.24
C ILE A 106 4.24 1.40 18.08
N VAL A 107 4.58 2.70 18.09
CA VAL A 107 4.14 3.63 17.04
C VAL A 107 4.70 3.23 15.68
N LYS A 108 5.99 2.92 15.59
CA LYS A 108 6.65 2.58 14.32
C LYS A 108 6.17 1.25 13.76
N LEU A 109 6.07 0.21 14.60
CA LEU A 109 5.54 -1.10 14.18
C LEU A 109 4.05 -1.02 13.86
N GLY A 110 3.27 -0.28 14.64
CA GLY A 110 1.84 -0.06 14.39
C GLY A 110 1.61 0.62 13.04
N LEU A 111 2.39 1.67 12.73
CA LEU A 111 2.32 2.35 11.44
C LEU A 111 2.75 1.44 10.29
N ALA A 112 3.84 0.68 10.46
CA ALA A 112 4.29 -0.28 9.44
C ALA A 112 3.26 -1.38 9.19
N ALA A 113 2.68 -1.94 10.25
CA ALA A 113 1.58 -2.92 10.19
C ALA A 113 0.38 -2.34 9.45
N PHE A 114 -0.05 -1.13 9.83
CA PHE A 114 -1.16 -0.45 9.18
C PHE A 114 -0.92 -0.26 7.67
N VAL A 115 0.24 0.27 7.27
CA VAL A 115 0.59 0.46 5.85
C VAL A 115 0.60 -0.87 5.11
N VAL A 116 1.22 -1.92 5.67
CA VAL A 116 1.25 -3.25 5.04
C VAL A 116 -0.16 -3.84 4.90
N SER A 117 -1.01 -3.71 5.92
CA SER A 117 -2.40 -4.15 5.87
C SER A 117 -3.21 -3.41 4.80
N VAL A 118 -3.04 -2.09 4.67
CA VAL A 118 -3.69 -1.30 3.61
C VAL A 118 -3.21 -1.74 2.22
N LEU A 119 -1.91 -1.99 2.04
CA LEU A 119 -1.37 -2.46 0.76
C LEU A 119 -1.83 -3.88 0.41
N GLN A 120 -1.95 -4.77 1.40
CA GLN A 120 -2.54 -6.09 1.19
C GLN A 120 -4.02 -5.97 0.80
N HIS A 121 -4.79 -5.13 1.50
CA HIS A 121 -6.18 -4.84 1.14
C HIS A 121 -6.31 -4.33 -0.29
N LEU A 122 -5.42 -3.42 -0.71
CA LEU A 122 -5.37 -2.89 -2.07
C LEU A 122 -5.11 -3.98 -3.12
N ALA A 123 -4.34 -5.02 -2.77
CA ALA A 123 -4.16 -6.18 -3.65
C ALA A 123 -5.45 -6.98 -3.82
N TYR A 124 -6.22 -7.15 -2.73
CA TYR A 124 -7.52 -7.85 -2.76
C TYR A 124 -8.59 -7.08 -3.56
N VAL A 125 -8.55 -5.75 -3.56
CA VAL A 125 -9.47 -4.89 -4.36
C VAL A 125 -9.10 -4.86 -5.86
N GLY A 126 -8.20 -5.74 -6.31
CA GLY A 126 -7.89 -5.90 -7.73
C GLY A 126 -6.78 -5.00 -8.26
N ARG A 127 -5.98 -4.37 -7.38
CA ARG A 127 -4.78 -3.60 -7.76
C ARG A 127 -3.46 -4.28 -7.33
N PRO A 128 -3.20 -5.55 -7.70
CA PRO A 128 -2.08 -6.33 -7.17
C PRO A 128 -0.70 -5.82 -7.63
N ARG A 129 -0.59 -5.22 -8.82
CA ARG A 129 0.68 -4.65 -9.31
C ARG A 129 1.12 -3.43 -8.49
N LEU A 130 0.16 -2.57 -8.16
CA LEU A 130 0.42 -1.39 -7.34
C LEU A 130 0.82 -1.82 -5.92
N ALA A 131 0.04 -2.72 -5.32
CA ALA A 131 0.35 -3.28 -4.01
C ALA A 131 1.75 -3.93 -3.95
N ARG A 132 2.11 -4.73 -4.97
CA ARG A 132 3.45 -5.34 -5.08
C ARG A 132 4.55 -4.29 -5.11
N ASN A 133 4.45 -3.30 -5.99
CA ASN A 133 5.49 -2.27 -6.13
C ASN A 133 5.62 -1.44 -4.85
N SER A 134 4.51 -1.06 -4.24
CA SER A 134 4.51 -0.34 -2.97
C SER A 134 5.09 -1.18 -1.82
N LEU A 135 4.80 -2.48 -1.75
CA LEU A 135 5.41 -3.37 -0.76
C LEU A 135 6.91 -3.52 -0.98
N LEU A 136 7.37 -3.63 -2.23
CA LEU A 136 8.80 -3.63 -2.54
C LEU A 136 9.48 -2.34 -2.09
N ILE A 137 8.84 -1.19 -2.31
CA ILE A 137 9.35 0.09 -1.81
C ILE A 137 9.42 0.06 -0.28
N ALA A 138 8.38 -0.40 0.41
CA ALA A 138 8.35 -0.49 1.87
C ALA A 138 9.46 -1.40 2.44
N VAL A 139 9.75 -2.53 1.77
CA VAL A 139 10.90 -3.40 2.09
C VAL A 139 12.20 -2.62 1.92
N ASN A 140 12.42 -1.99 0.78
CA ASN A 140 13.66 -1.25 0.51
C ASN A 140 13.88 -0.10 1.50
N VAL A 141 12.82 0.64 1.86
CA VAL A 141 12.89 1.71 2.86
C VAL A 141 13.31 1.15 4.23
N GLY A 142 12.73 0.02 4.66
CA GLY A 142 13.12 -0.63 5.92
C GLY A 142 14.57 -1.12 5.89
N VAL A 143 15.01 -1.73 4.78
CA VAL A 143 16.40 -2.17 4.61
C VAL A 143 17.37 -0.99 4.65
N ILE A 144 17.09 0.08 3.89
CA ILE A 144 17.92 1.29 3.87
C ILE A 144 18.00 1.92 5.27
N GLY A 145 16.88 2.01 5.98
CA GLY A 145 16.84 2.48 7.35
C GLY A 145 17.77 1.66 8.26
N ALA A 146 17.62 0.34 8.24
CA ALA A 146 18.44 -0.58 9.03
C ALA A 146 19.94 -0.43 8.74
N LEU A 147 20.32 -0.25 7.46
CA LEU A 147 21.69 -0.03 7.02
C LEU A 147 22.24 1.34 7.45
N SER A 148 21.43 2.40 7.31
CA SER A 148 21.83 3.77 7.64
C SER A 148 22.10 3.97 9.13
N ASN A 149 21.34 3.29 9.98
CA ASN A 149 21.40 3.40 11.43
C ASN A 149 22.44 2.46 12.08
N GLY A 150 23.31 1.84 11.27
CA GLY A 150 24.55 1.21 11.77
C GLY A 150 24.52 -0.30 11.97
N CYS A 151 23.45 -1.02 11.63
CA CYS A 151 23.41 -2.49 11.77
C CYS A 151 24.57 -3.18 11.03
N LEU A 152 25.00 -2.65 9.87
CA LEU A 152 26.15 -3.23 9.15
C LEU A 152 27.52 -2.82 9.71
N LYS A 153 27.61 -1.69 10.45
CA LYS A 153 28.86 -1.24 11.05
C LYS A 153 29.25 -2.05 12.29
N THR A 154 28.28 -2.66 12.98
CA THR A 154 28.57 -3.46 14.18
C THR A 154 28.95 -4.92 13.90
N PHE A 155 28.80 -5.43 12.67
CA PHE A 155 29.23 -6.79 12.28
C PHE A 155 30.64 -6.84 11.68
N ALA A 156 31.33 -5.71 11.57
CA ALA A 156 32.76 -5.68 11.30
C ALA A 156 33.49 -5.61 12.65
N PRO A 157 34.06 -6.72 13.17
CA PRO A 157 34.91 -6.66 14.34
C PRO A 157 36.18 -5.89 13.98
N PHE A 158 36.41 -4.77 14.65
CA PHE A 158 37.75 -4.24 14.90
C PHE A 158 38.12 -4.61 16.34
#